data_AF-A0A2Z4PQH7-F1
#
_entry.id   AF-A0A2Z4PQH7-F1
#
_cell.length_a   1.000
_cell.length_b   1.000
_cell.length_c   1.000
_cell.angle_alpha   90.00
_cell.angle_beta   90.00
_cell.angle_gamma   90.00
#
_symmetry.space_group_name_H-M   'P 1'
#
loop_
_entity.id
_entity.type
_entity.pdbx_description
1 polymer ?
#
loop_
_entity_poly.entity_id
_entity_poly.type
_entity_poly.pdbx_seq_one_letter_code
_entity_poly.pdbx_strand_id
1 'polypeptide(L)'
;MLFIEALNRASTQSNEKKLISRVKYRPTISNKDSVDLSSAAHQVKEIHLDSQAKTQLTASISVFANLIEHTLRHMINANLHLHSPEELNLDLKSWQLFLQVPPINAEKDKKVVGYITPEVHQRPPAKQLIFHIPVKPSYGIPVEMTLLVSPHNGSPETPDVFRTFPKESWLPVLRTPYPPEFLSQQITHHHIMLDQDGELDQLSPLYVHINQSRIINETNLPPQIFGLRIWKAKNNALTPIVLGDKQIGLLFVGHHKPLEGNIISEEERAKHASNLYTKA
;
A
#
# COMPACT_ATOMS: atom_id res chain seq x y z
N MET A 1 -30.82 2.68 -0.75
CA MET A 1 -31.74 3.82 -0.88
C MET A 1 -30.90 5.01 -1.32
N LEU A 2 -30.93 5.35 -2.62
CA LEU A 2 -30.15 6.42 -3.23
C LEU A 2 -31.06 7.63 -3.41
N PHE A 3 -30.74 8.74 -2.74
CA PHE A 3 -31.45 10.01 -2.86
C PHE A 3 -30.92 10.76 -4.08
N ILE A 4 -31.79 11.04 -5.06
CA ILE A 4 -31.53 11.98 -6.14
C ILE A 4 -32.43 13.19 -5.89
N GLU A 5 -31.85 14.29 -5.43
CA GLU A 5 -32.53 15.58 -5.39
C GLU A 5 -32.44 16.24 -6.77
N ALA A 6 -33.56 16.27 -7.50
CA ALA A 6 -33.71 17.09 -8.69
C ALA A 6 -34.05 18.52 -8.28
N LEU A 7 -33.09 19.45 -8.43
CA LEU A 7 -33.38 20.88 -8.32
C LEU A 7 -34.19 21.33 -9.54
N ASN A 8 -35.51 21.43 -9.34
CA ASN A 8 -36.38 22.27 -10.16
C ASN A 8 -36.00 23.74 -9.97
N ARG A 9 -35.80 24.49 -11.06
CA ARG A 9 -36.25 25.89 -11.12
C ARG A 9 -36.53 26.31 -12.57
N ALA A 10 -37.81 26.57 -12.80
CA ALA A 10 -38.35 27.27 -13.95
C ALA A 10 -37.85 28.73 -14.01
N SER A 11 -37.69 29.27 -15.22
CA SER A 11 -38.44 30.44 -15.71
C SER A 11 -37.85 31.00 -17.01
N THR A 12 -38.70 31.00 -18.03
CA THR A 12 -38.94 32.05 -19.04
C THR A 12 -37.87 33.12 -19.29
N GLN A 13 -37.46 33.27 -20.56
CA GLN A 13 -37.76 34.50 -21.33
C GLN A 13 -37.52 34.32 -22.84
N SER A 14 -38.42 34.95 -23.60
CA SER A 14 -38.51 35.09 -25.06
C SER A 14 -37.70 36.29 -25.57
N ASN A 15 -37.04 36.18 -26.73
CA ASN A 15 -37.35 36.91 -27.98
C ASN A 15 -36.17 36.98 -28.97
N GLU A 16 -36.49 36.54 -30.19
CA GLU A 16 -36.22 37.10 -31.51
C GLU A 16 -34.86 37.70 -31.97
N LYS A 17 -34.44 37.14 -33.12
CA LYS A 17 -33.96 37.76 -34.39
C LYS A 17 -32.46 38.06 -34.58
N LYS A 18 -31.88 37.19 -35.43
CA LYS A 18 -31.01 37.41 -36.61
C LYS A 18 -29.87 38.44 -36.51
N LEU A 19 -28.64 37.96 -36.74
CA LEU A 19 -27.87 38.33 -37.94
C LEU A 19 -26.67 37.40 -38.18
N ILE A 20 -26.51 37.05 -39.45
CA ILE A 20 -25.50 36.17 -40.03
C ILE A 20 -24.14 36.89 -40.00
N SER A 21 -23.10 36.27 -39.45
CA SER A 21 -21.73 36.60 -39.87
C SER A 21 -20.77 35.40 -39.77
N ARG A 22 -20.12 35.20 -40.92
CA ARG A 22 -19.06 34.27 -41.33
C ARG A 22 -18.17 33.67 -40.23
N VAL A 23 -18.29 32.35 -40.12
CA VAL A 23 -17.23 31.33 -40.05
C VAL A 23 -15.79 31.86 -39.87
N LYS A 24 -15.25 31.67 -38.66
CA LYS A 24 -13.86 31.25 -38.44
C LYS A 24 -13.91 30.03 -37.53
N TYR A 25 -13.72 28.84 -38.11
CA TYR A 25 -13.50 27.61 -37.36
C TYR A 25 -12.23 27.78 -36.51
N ARG A 26 -12.40 28.03 -35.21
CA ARG A 26 -11.46 27.55 -34.20
C ARG A 26 -12.09 26.30 -33.61
N PRO A 27 -11.42 25.14 -33.61
CA PRO A 27 -11.93 24.00 -32.87
C PRO A 27 -11.76 24.32 -31.39
N THR A 28 -12.82 24.87 -30.77
CA THR A 28 -13.00 24.75 -29.33
C THR A 28 -13.36 23.29 -29.09
N ILE A 29 -12.34 22.47 -28.87
CA ILE A 29 -12.51 21.14 -28.29
C ILE A 29 -13.11 21.40 -26.91
N SER A 30 -14.40 21.14 -26.79
CA SER A 30 -15.11 21.11 -25.53
C SER A 30 -14.68 19.84 -24.78
N ASN A 31 -13.53 19.88 -24.11
CA ASN A 31 -13.18 18.94 -23.04
C ASN A 31 -14.08 19.23 -21.84
N LYS A 32 -15.37 18.90 -21.95
CA LYS A 32 -16.32 18.95 -20.82
C LYS A 32 -16.71 17.57 -20.30
N ASP A 33 -16.22 16.51 -20.93
CA ASP A 33 -16.40 15.12 -20.50
C ASP A 33 -15.06 14.45 -20.14
N SER A 34 -13.98 15.21 -19.94
CA SER A 34 -12.79 14.67 -19.29
C SER A 34 -13.03 14.70 -17.78
N VAL A 35 -13.26 13.52 -17.20
CA VAL A 35 -13.10 13.32 -15.76
C VAL A 35 -11.62 13.57 -15.48
N ASP A 36 -11.28 14.74 -14.93
CA ASP A 36 -9.94 15.03 -14.46
C ASP A 36 -9.67 14.12 -13.24
N LEU A 37 -9.13 12.94 -13.52
CA LEU A 37 -8.52 12.09 -12.52
C LEU A 37 -7.40 12.92 -11.86
N SER A 38 -7.35 12.93 -10.53
CA SER A 38 -6.33 13.67 -9.78
C SER A 38 -4.93 13.34 -10.33
N SER A 39 -3.99 14.28 -10.22
CA SER A 39 -2.59 14.04 -10.55
C SER A 39 -2.04 12.80 -9.83
N ALA A 40 -2.56 12.50 -8.64
CA ALA A 40 -2.28 11.28 -7.87
C ALA A 40 -2.78 9.99 -8.56
N ALA A 41 -3.97 9.99 -9.16
CA ALA A 41 -4.50 8.83 -9.88
C ALA A 41 -3.68 8.49 -11.14
N HIS A 42 -3.02 9.47 -11.75
CA HIS A 42 -2.09 9.25 -12.88
C HIS A 42 -0.75 8.62 -12.46
N GLN A 43 -0.43 8.60 -11.17
CA GLN A 43 0.82 8.03 -10.63
C GLN A 43 0.64 6.60 -10.10
N VAL A 44 -0.59 6.11 -9.98
CA VAL A 44 -0.87 4.74 -9.52
C VAL A 44 -0.40 3.77 -10.59
N LYS A 45 0.69 3.05 -10.28
CA LYS A 45 1.23 1.99 -11.13
C LYS A 45 0.73 0.65 -10.63
N GLU A 46 0.26 -0.19 -11.55
CA GLU A 46 0.02 -1.59 -11.24
C GLU A 46 1.31 -2.38 -11.36
N ILE A 47 1.62 -3.17 -10.34
CA ILE A 47 2.69 -4.16 -10.35
C ILE A 47 2.10 -5.54 -10.16
N HIS A 48 2.83 -6.55 -10.58
CA HIS A 48 2.54 -7.92 -10.18
C HIS A 48 3.75 -8.59 -9.55
N LEU A 49 3.46 -9.52 -8.65
CA LEU A 49 4.40 -10.46 -8.07
C LEU A 49 4.04 -11.85 -8.59
N ASP A 50 5.02 -12.59 -9.07
CA ASP A 50 4.82 -13.96 -9.57
C ASP A 50 5.65 -14.95 -8.74
N SER A 51 5.36 -16.24 -8.89
CA SER A 51 6.11 -17.29 -8.19
C SER A 51 7.53 -17.50 -8.72
N GLN A 52 7.83 -17.01 -9.94
CA GLN A 52 9.09 -17.29 -10.65
C GLN A 52 10.13 -16.16 -10.49
N ALA A 53 9.72 -14.89 -10.49
CA ALA A 53 10.61 -13.75 -10.32
C ALA A 53 10.86 -13.48 -8.84
N LYS A 54 11.56 -14.42 -8.20
CA LYS A 54 12.04 -14.27 -6.83
C LYS A 54 13.55 -14.44 -6.71
N THR A 55 14.09 -13.82 -5.68
CA THR A 55 15.44 -14.08 -5.19
C THR A 55 15.40 -15.11 -4.07
N GLN A 56 16.47 -15.87 -3.91
CA GLN A 56 16.59 -16.82 -2.81
C GLN A 56 16.43 -16.11 -1.45
N LEU A 57 15.69 -16.73 -0.53
CA LEU A 57 15.54 -16.23 0.82
C LEU A 57 16.85 -16.43 1.59
N THR A 58 17.63 -15.35 1.68
CA THR A 58 18.94 -15.36 2.38
C THR A 58 18.76 -15.09 3.87
N ALA A 59 19.78 -15.45 4.66
CA ALA A 59 19.81 -15.13 6.10
C ALA A 59 19.61 -13.63 6.39
N SER A 60 20.13 -12.74 5.54
CA SER A 60 19.95 -11.29 5.66
C SER A 60 18.49 -10.89 5.49
N ILE A 61 17.80 -11.52 4.54
CA ILE A 61 16.36 -11.33 4.30
C ILE A 61 15.56 -11.86 5.49
N SER A 62 15.93 -13.03 6.05
CA SER A 62 15.28 -13.58 7.25
C SER A 62 15.43 -12.67 8.46
N VAL A 63 16.62 -12.09 8.70
CA VAL A 63 16.83 -11.11 9.78
C VAL A 63 15.89 -9.92 9.57
N PHE A 64 15.84 -9.36 8.35
CA PHE A 64 14.96 -8.24 8.05
C PHE A 64 13.47 -8.57 8.26
N ALA A 65 13.01 -9.74 7.81
CA ALA A 65 11.64 -10.20 8.03
C ALA A 65 11.32 -10.33 9.53
N ASN A 66 12.24 -10.88 10.33
CA ASN A 66 12.09 -11.00 11.78
C ASN A 66 12.02 -9.64 12.48
N LEU A 67 12.77 -8.63 12.03
CA LEU A 67 12.67 -7.26 12.56
C LEU A 67 11.26 -6.68 12.33
N ILE A 68 10.67 -6.92 11.16
CA ILE A 68 9.31 -6.48 10.83
C ILE A 68 8.29 -7.22 11.69
N GLU A 69 8.36 -8.56 11.74
CA GLU A 69 7.46 -9.38 12.57
C GLU A 69 7.49 -8.92 14.03
N HIS A 70 8.69 -8.76 14.60
CA HIS A 70 8.88 -8.33 15.98
C HIS A 70 8.31 -6.94 16.25
N THR A 71 8.47 -6.02 15.29
CA THR A 71 7.92 -4.67 15.38
C THR A 71 6.39 -4.67 15.29
N LEU A 72 5.81 -5.41 14.35
CA LEU A 72 4.36 -5.52 14.19
C LEU A 72 3.70 -6.16 15.40
N ARG A 73 4.29 -7.24 15.95
CA ARG A 73 3.84 -7.88 17.19
C ARG A 73 3.75 -6.86 18.33
N HIS A 74 4.78 -6.03 18.48
CA HIS A 74 4.82 -5.00 19.51
C HIS A 74 3.79 -3.88 19.27
N MET A 75 3.66 -3.40 18.03
CA MET A 75 2.71 -2.33 17.67
C MET A 75 1.24 -2.75 17.82
N ILE A 76 0.91 -3.98 17.41
CA ILE A 76 -0.47 -4.50 17.38
C ILE A 76 -0.82 -5.20 18.70
N ASN A 77 0.19 -5.49 19.54
CA ASN A 77 0.04 -6.23 20.79
C ASN A 77 -0.67 -7.59 20.58
N ALA A 78 -0.27 -8.30 19.53
CA ALA A 78 -0.83 -9.59 19.16
C ALA A 78 0.29 -10.55 18.75
N ASN A 79 0.05 -11.85 18.93
CA ASN A 79 0.98 -12.87 18.47
C ASN A 79 0.79 -13.08 16.96
N LEU A 80 1.51 -12.29 16.17
CA LEU A 80 1.52 -12.35 14.71
C LEU A 80 2.61 -13.29 14.23
N HIS A 81 2.44 -13.94 13.10
CA HIS A 81 3.53 -14.66 12.43
C HIS A 81 3.59 -14.21 10.97
N LEU A 82 4.80 -13.87 10.53
CA LEU A 82 5.09 -13.45 9.18
C LEU A 82 5.55 -14.68 8.38
N HIS A 83 4.64 -15.21 7.58
CA HIS A 83 4.91 -16.40 6.78
C HIS A 83 5.77 -16.09 5.57
N SER A 84 6.67 -17.02 5.22
CA SER A 84 7.29 -17.01 3.90
C SER A 84 6.48 -17.85 2.89
N PRO A 85 6.51 -17.52 1.58
CA PRO A 85 5.95 -18.36 0.52
C PRO A 85 6.52 -19.78 0.53
N GLU A 86 7.79 -19.93 0.91
CA GLU A 86 8.50 -21.20 1.11
C GLU A 86 7.81 -22.08 2.17
N GLU A 87 7.52 -21.53 3.35
CA GLU A 87 6.81 -22.23 4.44
C GLU A 87 5.40 -22.68 4.07
N LEU A 88 4.76 -21.92 3.16
CA LEU A 88 3.42 -22.22 2.65
C LEU A 88 3.42 -23.15 1.43
N ASN A 89 4.59 -23.63 0.99
CA ASN A 89 4.79 -24.43 -0.23
C ASN A 89 4.28 -23.75 -1.52
N LEU A 90 4.23 -22.42 -1.54
CA LEU A 90 3.75 -21.65 -2.70
C LEU A 90 4.76 -21.64 -3.86
N ASP A 91 6.02 -21.92 -3.56
CA ASP A 91 7.13 -21.91 -4.50
C ASP A 91 7.03 -22.91 -5.65
N LEU A 92 6.37 -24.04 -5.40
CA LEU A 92 6.17 -25.09 -6.39
C LEU A 92 4.89 -24.86 -7.21
N LYS A 93 4.20 -23.75 -6.98
CA LYS A 93 2.91 -23.42 -7.58
C LYS A 93 3.07 -22.20 -8.49
N SER A 94 2.22 -22.14 -9.51
CA SER A 94 2.12 -20.95 -10.36
C SER A 94 1.05 -20.04 -9.76
N TRP A 95 1.45 -18.83 -9.36
CA TRP A 95 0.55 -17.82 -8.84
C TRP A 95 1.05 -16.44 -9.24
N GLN A 96 0.12 -15.49 -9.25
CA GLN A 96 0.39 -14.09 -9.53
C GLN A 96 -0.48 -13.23 -8.60
N LEU A 97 0.13 -12.21 -7.98
CA LEU A 97 -0.54 -11.21 -7.18
C LEU A 97 -0.44 -9.87 -7.90
N PHE A 98 -1.56 -9.17 -8.03
CA PHE A 98 -1.59 -7.82 -8.60
C PHE A 98 -1.75 -6.81 -7.47
N LEU A 99 -0.91 -5.77 -7.48
CA LEU A 99 -0.90 -4.74 -6.46
C LEU A 99 -0.85 -3.37 -7.11
N GLN A 100 -1.58 -2.43 -6.53
CA GLN A 100 -1.46 -1.02 -6.87
C GLN A 100 -0.37 -0.40 -5.98
N VAL A 101 0.64 0.20 -6.62
CA VAL A 101 1.68 0.93 -5.92
C VAL A 101 1.16 2.33 -5.61
N PRO A 102 1.14 2.73 -4.34
CA PRO A 102 0.65 4.05 -3.98
C PRO A 102 1.67 5.13 -4.41
N PRO A 103 1.24 6.39 -4.59
CA PRO A 103 2.11 7.46 -5.07
C PRO A 103 3.22 7.76 -4.05
N ILE A 104 4.45 7.89 -4.55
CA ILE A 104 5.66 8.08 -3.72
C ILE A 104 5.65 9.45 -3.02
N ASN A 105 5.07 10.45 -3.69
CA ASN A 105 4.86 11.79 -3.15
C ASN A 105 3.36 12.08 -3.19
N ALA A 106 2.74 12.28 -2.02
CA ALA A 106 1.48 13.00 -2.01
C ALA A 106 1.80 14.45 -2.39
N GLU A 107 1.32 14.91 -3.54
CA GLU A 107 1.23 16.34 -3.78
C GLU A 107 0.42 16.90 -2.61
N LYS A 108 1.04 17.75 -1.79
CA LYS A 108 0.29 18.57 -0.84
C LYS A 108 -0.58 19.44 -1.70
N ASP A 109 -1.82 19.02 -1.94
CA ASP A 109 -2.84 19.85 -2.56
C ASP A 109 -2.79 21.18 -1.82
N LYS A 110 -2.33 22.22 -2.52
CA LYS A 110 -2.47 23.59 -2.08
C LYS A 110 -3.96 23.84 -2.11
N LYS A 111 -4.67 23.46 -1.04
CA LYS A 111 -6.07 23.82 -0.83
C LYS A 111 -6.12 25.33 -0.88
N VAL A 112 -6.61 25.86 -2.00
CA VAL A 112 -7.02 27.24 -2.13
C VAL A 112 -8.04 27.47 -1.02
N VAL A 113 -7.75 28.45 -0.17
CA VAL A 113 -8.46 28.76 1.06
C VAL A 113 -9.91 29.13 0.74
N GLY A 114 -10.81 28.16 0.84
CA GLY A 114 -12.24 28.38 0.98
C GLY A 114 -12.62 28.18 2.44
N TYR A 115 -12.99 29.26 3.12
CA TYR A 115 -13.49 29.27 4.50
C TYR A 115 -14.59 28.23 4.69
N ILE A 116 -14.40 27.28 5.62
CA ILE A 116 -15.41 26.71 6.54
C ILE A 116 -14.63 26.00 7.65
N THR A 117 -14.74 26.48 8.89
CA THR A 117 -14.46 25.70 10.10
C THR A 117 -15.74 25.03 10.57
N PRO A 118 -15.65 23.77 11.02
CA PRO A 118 -16.06 23.50 12.38
C PRO A 118 -14.91 22.84 13.16
N GLU A 119 -14.97 22.94 14.48
CA GLU A 119 -13.97 22.46 15.45
C GLU A 119 -13.49 21.04 15.16
N VAL A 120 -12.38 20.91 14.41
CA VAL A 120 -11.66 19.66 14.33
C VAL A 120 -10.87 19.57 15.62
N HIS A 121 -11.24 18.65 16.52
CA HIS A 121 -10.34 18.19 17.57
C HIS A 121 -8.98 17.93 16.91
N GLN A 122 -8.01 18.82 17.16
CA GLN A 122 -6.71 18.77 16.52
C GLN A 122 -6.01 17.51 17.01
N ARG A 123 -6.23 16.40 16.31
CA ARG A 123 -5.49 15.17 16.53
C ARG A 123 -4.01 15.50 16.32
N PRO A 124 -3.10 15.02 17.18
CA PRO A 124 -1.68 15.28 17.01
C PRO A 124 -1.24 14.81 15.63
N PRO A 125 -0.28 15.53 15.00
CA PRO A 125 0.21 15.15 13.69
C PRO A 125 0.78 13.73 13.73
N ALA A 126 0.53 12.96 12.67
CA ALA A 126 1.13 11.65 12.53
C ALA A 126 2.66 11.79 12.53
N LYS A 127 3.35 10.99 13.34
CA LYS A 127 4.81 10.98 13.46
C LYS A 127 5.38 9.69 12.90
N GLN A 128 6.66 9.74 12.55
CA GLN A 128 7.44 8.53 12.27
C GLN A 128 7.80 7.87 13.60
N LEU A 129 7.74 6.54 13.64
CA LEU A 129 8.06 5.74 14.80
C LEU A 129 9.43 5.09 14.60
N ILE A 130 10.25 5.11 15.65
CA ILE A 130 11.60 4.53 15.66
C ILE A 130 11.59 3.37 16.65
N PHE A 131 11.97 2.20 16.17
CA PHE A 131 12.06 1.00 17.00
C PHE A 131 13.51 0.56 17.10
N HIS A 132 14.02 0.53 18.33
CA HIS A 132 15.35 0.01 18.64
C HIS A 132 15.22 -1.43 19.09
N ILE A 133 15.86 -2.33 18.34
CA ILE A 133 15.70 -3.77 18.47
C ILE A 133 17.08 -4.34 18.82
N PRO A 134 17.31 -4.77 20.07
CA PRO A 134 18.53 -5.48 20.42
C PRO A 134 18.48 -6.89 19.83
N VAL A 135 19.27 -7.13 18.77
CA VAL A 135 19.35 -8.42 18.09
C VAL A 135 20.48 -9.24 18.70
N LYS A 136 20.12 -10.31 19.40
CA LYS A 136 21.07 -11.19 20.07
C LYS A 136 21.54 -12.31 19.10
N PRO A 137 22.86 -12.39 18.81
CA PRO A 137 23.45 -13.52 18.08
C PRO A 137 23.38 -14.83 18.87
N SER A 138 23.77 -15.93 18.22
CA SER A 138 23.88 -17.25 18.85
C SER A 138 24.80 -17.29 20.07
N TYR A 139 25.85 -16.46 20.08
CA TYR A 139 26.74 -16.20 21.21
C TYR A 139 27.19 -14.73 21.20
N GLY A 140 27.62 -14.18 22.33
CA GLY A 140 28.14 -12.80 22.41
C GLY A 140 27.09 -11.74 22.79
N ILE A 141 27.43 -10.47 22.50
CA ILE A 141 26.61 -9.30 22.86
C ILE A 141 25.57 -8.98 21.78
N PRO A 142 24.39 -8.45 22.15
CA PRO A 142 23.40 -7.98 21.19
C PRO A 142 23.93 -6.83 20.32
N VAL A 143 23.54 -6.83 19.04
CA VAL A 143 23.74 -5.74 18.10
C VAL A 143 22.44 -4.96 18.00
N GLU A 144 22.50 -3.64 18.15
CA GLU A 144 21.33 -2.78 17.99
C GLU A 144 20.97 -2.64 16.50
N MET A 145 19.72 -2.92 16.16
CA MET A 145 19.14 -2.64 14.85
C MET A 145 17.93 -1.73 15.01
N THR A 146 17.79 -0.76 14.11
CA THR A 146 16.76 0.26 14.14
C THR A 146 15.82 0.11 12.94
N LEU A 147 14.52 0.06 13.22
CA LEU A 147 13.47 0.09 12.20
C LEU A 147 12.69 1.40 12.31
N LEU A 148 12.85 2.27 11.30
CA LEU A 148 12.05 3.46 11.11
C LEU A 148 10.76 3.09 10.37
N VAL A 149 9.63 3.50 10.93
CA VAL A 149 8.30 3.17 10.45
C VAL A 149 7.52 4.46 10.23
N SER A 150 7.09 4.70 9.00
CA SER A 150 6.31 5.89 8.64
C SER A 150 4.94 5.52 8.07
N PRO A 151 3.92 6.36 8.25
CA PRO A 151 2.69 6.20 7.48
C PRO A 151 2.97 6.43 6.00
N HIS A 152 2.29 5.68 5.14
CA HIS A 152 2.31 5.96 3.71
C HIS A 152 1.43 7.19 3.42
N ASN A 153 1.96 8.16 2.66
CA ASN A 153 1.26 9.43 2.41
C ASN A 153 0.09 9.28 1.43
N GLY A 154 0.05 8.18 0.68
CA GLY A 154 -1.04 7.85 -0.25
C GLY A 154 -2.25 7.20 0.42
N SER A 155 -2.16 6.76 1.68
CA SER A 155 -3.29 6.12 2.36
C SER A 155 -4.34 7.18 2.75
N PRO A 156 -5.64 6.91 2.55
CA PRO A 156 -6.71 7.89 2.83
C PRO A 156 -6.79 8.25 4.32
N GLU A 157 -6.49 7.31 5.20
CA GLU A 157 -6.39 7.53 6.64
C GLU A 157 -5.03 7.07 7.17
N THR A 158 -4.41 7.92 7.99
CA THR A 158 -3.21 7.54 8.73
C THR A 158 -3.59 6.73 9.97
N PRO A 159 -3.06 5.51 10.14
CA PRO A 159 -3.36 4.68 11.30
C PRO A 159 -3.07 5.39 12.63
N ASP A 160 -3.95 5.25 13.62
CA ASP A 160 -3.84 5.95 14.89
C ASP A 160 -2.57 5.61 15.68
N VAL A 161 -1.92 4.46 15.39
CA VAL A 161 -0.62 4.10 15.96
C VAL A 161 0.44 5.19 15.73
N PHE A 162 0.41 5.89 14.60
CA PHE A 162 1.33 6.99 14.31
C PHE A 162 1.06 8.26 15.13
N ARG A 163 -0.05 8.29 15.87
CA ARG A 163 -0.43 9.39 16.76
C ARG A 163 -0.20 9.00 18.22
N THR A 164 -0.65 7.81 18.59
CA THR A 164 -0.71 7.33 19.98
C THR A 164 0.57 6.67 20.47
N PHE A 165 1.27 5.91 19.62
CA PHE A 165 2.47 5.16 20.02
C PHE A 165 3.62 6.11 20.37
N PRO A 166 4.53 5.78 21.31
CA PRO A 166 5.73 6.59 21.53
C PRO A 166 6.54 6.77 20.23
N LYS A 167 7.13 7.95 20.03
CA LYS A 167 7.94 8.25 18.84
C LYS A 167 9.13 7.30 18.72
N GLU A 168 9.69 6.90 19.85
CA GLU A 168 10.87 6.06 19.95
C GLU A 168 10.61 5.01 21.03
N SER A 169 10.88 3.75 20.69
CA SER A 169 10.57 2.60 21.55
C SER A 169 11.69 1.57 21.49
N TRP A 170 12.03 1.03 22.66
CA TRP A 170 12.98 -0.09 22.79
C TRP A 170 12.21 -1.40 22.87
N LEU A 171 12.49 -2.30 21.93
CA LEU A 171 11.83 -3.60 21.87
C LEU A 171 12.57 -4.65 22.71
N PRO A 172 11.87 -5.72 23.11
CA PRO A 172 12.52 -6.88 23.72
C PRO A 172 13.59 -7.47 22.80
N VAL A 173 14.54 -8.20 23.40
CA VAL A 173 15.63 -8.85 22.66
C VAL A 173 15.11 -9.83 21.61
N LEU A 174 15.48 -9.60 20.35
CA LEU A 174 15.23 -10.53 19.25
C LEU A 174 16.40 -11.51 19.16
N ARG A 175 16.14 -12.80 19.43
CA ARG A 175 17.18 -13.83 19.36
C ARG A 175 17.27 -14.38 17.95
N THR A 176 18.49 -14.60 17.47
CA THR A 176 18.75 -15.18 16.15
C THR A 176 19.72 -16.35 16.25
N PRO A 177 19.66 -17.32 15.32
CA PRO A 177 20.63 -18.41 15.28
C PRO A 177 21.98 -17.99 14.66
N TYR A 178 22.10 -16.74 14.19
CA TYR A 178 23.25 -16.29 13.42
C TYR A 178 24.42 -15.86 14.33
N PRO A 179 25.67 -16.09 13.88
CA PRO A 179 26.84 -15.71 14.65
C PRO A 179 27.09 -14.19 14.60
N PRO A 180 27.83 -13.61 15.56
CA PRO A 180 28.11 -12.17 15.62
C PRO A 180 28.76 -11.58 14.37
N GLU A 181 29.65 -12.34 13.74
CA GLU A 181 30.41 -11.91 12.55
C GLU A 181 29.49 -11.72 11.34
N PHE A 182 28.39 -12.49 11.28
CA PHE A 182 27.35 -12.28 10.29
C PHE A 182 26.51 -11.05 10.62
N LEU A 183 26.06 -10.91 11.88
CA LEU A 183 25.20 -9.79 12.29
C LEU A 183 25.89 -8.44 12.15
N SER A 184 27.20 -8.36 12.39
CA SER A 184 27.98 -7.11 12.28
C SER A 184 28.10 -6.59 10.83
N GLN A 185 27.87 -7.44 9.84
CA GLN A 185 27.87 -7.07 8.41
C GLN A 185 26.49 -6.66 7.90
N GLN A 186 25.43 -6.82 8.72
CA GLN A 186 24.08 -6.52 8.29
C GLN A 186 23.80 -5.02 8.29
N ILE A 187 22.86 -4.61 7.45
CA ILE A 187 22.27 -3.28 7.54
C ILE A 187 21.55 -3.20 8.88
N THR A 188 21.94 -2.23 9.70
CA THR A 188 21.33 -2.02 11.02
C THR A 188 20.19 -1.03 11.00
N HIS A 189 20.04 -0.23 9.93
CA HIS A 189 19.03 0.82 9.84
C HIS A 189 18.12 0.57 8.65
N HIS A 190 16.84 0.36 8.92
CA HIS A 190 15.82 0.12 7.91
C HIS A 190 14.73 1.17 7.98
N HIS A 191 14.17 1.52 6.81
CA HIS A 191 12.99 2.37 6.71
C HIS A 191 11.89 1.65 5.93
N ILE A 192 10.72 1.58 6.54
CA ILE A 192 9.51 0.99 5.95
C ILE A 192 8.32 1.95 6.07
N MET A 193 7.37 1.81 5.16
CA MET A 193 6.14 2.58 5.12
C MET A 193 4.95 1.64 5.30
N LEU A 194 4.04 1.93 6.23
CA LEU A 194 2.79 1.19 6.38
C LEU A 194 1.67 1.87 5.63
N ASP A 195 0.91 1.05 4.93
CA ASP A 195 -0.26 1.42 4.17
C ASP A 195 -1.39 0.47 4.58
N GLN A 196 -2.55 1.03 4.93
CA GLN A 196 -3.75 0.28 5.35
C GLN A 196 -4.87 0.36 4.30
N ASP A 197 -4.53 0.76 3.08
CA ASP A 197 -5.45 0.91 1.95
C ASP A 197 -5.48 -0.33 1.04
N GLY A 198 -5.01 -1.48 1.53
CA GLY A 198 -5.05 -2.71 0.77
C GLY A 198 -6.41 -3.40 0.85
N GLU A 199 -6.70 -4.22 -0.17
CA GLU A 199 -7.86 -5.09 -0.17
C GLU A 199 -7.77 -6.12 0.97
N LEU A 200 -8.89 -6.36 1.65
CA LEU A 200 -8.96 -7.29 2.79
C LEU A 200 -8.59 -8.73 2.42
N ASP A 201 -8.74 -9.08 1.14
CA ASP A 201 -8.45 -10.38 0.53
C ASP A 201 -7.40 -10.27 -0.59
N GLN A 202 -6.45 -9.35 -0.48
CA GLN A 202 -5.38 -9.14 -1.47
C GLN A 202 -4.51 -10.39 -1.73
N LEU A 203 -4.55 -11.39 -0.85
CA LEU A 203 -3.85 -12.67 -1.02
C LEU A 203 -4.74 -13.80 -1.55
N SER A 204 -5.98 -13.50 -1.96
CA SER A 204 -6.94 -14.49 -2.44
C SER A 204 -6.47 -15.40 -3.58
N PRO A 205 -5.60 -14.96 -4.53
CA PRO A 205 -5.06 -15.87 -5.54
C PRO A 205 -4.23 -17.02 -4.94
N LEU A 206 -3.75 -16.90 -3.69
CA LEU A 206 -2.94 -17.92 -3.03
C LEU A 206 -3.77 -18.95 -2.27
N TYR A 207 -5.04 -18.67 -1.93
CA TYR A 207 -5.83 -19.53 -1.05
C TYR A 207 -6.00 -20.95 -1.59
N VAL A 208 -6.09 -21.08 -2.92
CA VAL A 208 -6.21 -22.39 -3.59
C VAL A 208 -4.94 -23.24 -3.48
N HIS A 209 -3.82 -22.64 -3.12
CA HIS A 209 -2.51 -23.29 -3.07
C HIS A 209 -2.06 -23.62 -1.64
N ILE A 210 -2.65 -22.98 -0.63
CA ILE A 210 -2.20 -23.12 0.75
C ILE A 210 -2.99 -24.22 1.46
N ASN A 211 -2.28 -25.04 2.22
CA ASN A 211 -2.92 -25.97 3.13
C ASN A 211 -3.40 -25.20 4.37
N GLN A 212 -4.73 -25.07 4.53
CA GLN A 212 -5.37 -24.34 5.63
C GLN A 212 -4.92 -24.84 7.02
N SER A 213 -4.45 -26.09 7.14
CA SER A 213 -3.91 -26.61 8.42
C SER A 213 -2.62 -25.92 8.89
N ARG A 214 -1.91 -25.21 8.00
CA ARG A 214 -0.71 -24.41 8.33
C ARG A 214 -1.02 -22.96 8.69
N ILE A 215 -2.25 -22.52 8.50
CA ILE A 215 -2.70 -21.15 8.73
C ILE A 215 -3.42 -21.08 10.08
N ILE A 216 -3.21 -20.00 10.83
CA ILE A 216 -3.91 -19.72 12.08
C ILE A 216 -5.40 -19.48 11.78
N ASN A 217 -6.32 -20.14 12.49
CA ASN A 217 -7.75 -19.92 12.33
C ASN A 217 -8.11 -18.41 12.36
N GLU A 218 -8.92 -17.96 11.39
CA GLU A 218 -9.34 -16.55 11.19
C GLU A 218 -9.80 -15.85 12.48
N THR A 219 -10.37 -16.60 13.44
CA THR A 219 -10.89 -16.10 14.71
C THR A 219 -9.85 -15.45 15.63
N ASN A 220 -8.56 -15.66 15.39
CA ASN A 220 -7.49 -15.12 16.23
C ASN A 220 -6.67 -14.01 15.58
N LEU A 221 -6.96 -13.65 14.32
CA LEU A 221 -6.18 -12.63 13.61
C LEU A 221 -6.70 -11.22 13.93
N PRO A 222 -5.80 -10.29 14.34
CA PRO A 222 -6.20 -8.93 14.68
C PRO A 222 -6.61 -8.15 13.41
N PRO A 223 -7.76 -7.44 13.41
CA PRO A 223 -8.25 -6.71 12.23
C PRO A 223 -7.27 -5.68 11.64
N GLN A 224 -6.33 -5.21 12.45
CA GLN A 224 -5.29 -4.25 12.06
C GLN A 224 -4.33 -4.77 10.99
N ILE A 225 -4.34 -6.06 10.66
CA ILE A 225 -3.51 -6.62 9.58
C ILE A 225 -4.28 -6.79 8.27
N PHE A 226 -5.60 -6.68 8.27
CA PHE A 226 -6.39 -6.93 7.07
C PHE A 226 -6.22 -5.77 6.09
N GLY A 227 -5.72 -6.04 4.89
CA GLY A 227 -5.39 -4.98 3.93
C GLY A 227 -4.08 -4.26 4.25
N LEU A 228 -3.33 -4.68 5.28
CA LEU A 228 -2.03 -4.08 5.59
C LEU A 228 -1.06 -4.34 4.43
N ARG A 229 -0.40 -3.30 3.96
CA ARG A 229 0.72 -3.35 3.02
C ARG A 229 1.91 -2.65 3.65
N ILE A 230 3.06 -3.29 3.58
CA ILE A 230 4.32 -2.68 4.00
C ILE A 230 5.19 -2.51 2.78
N TRP A 231 5.68 -1.29 2.61
CA TRP A 231 6.52 -0.89 1.49
C TRP A 231 7.92 -0.54 1.98
N LYS A 232 8.92 -0.89 1.20
CA LYS A 232 10.29 -0.40 1.36
C LYS A 232 10.57 0.64 0.30
N ALA A 233 11.00 1.83 0.73
CA ALA A 233 11.44 2.88 -0.17
C ALA A 233 12.93 2.70 -0.49
N LYS A 234 13.27 2.59 -1.77
CA LYS A 234 14.67 2.59 -2.23
C LYS A 234 14.75 3.21 -3.62
N ASN A 235 15.71 4.12 -3.83
CA ASN A 235 15.96 4.75 -5.14
C ASN A 235 14.71 5.34 -5.81
N ASN A 236 13.84 6.01 -5.02
CA ASN A 236 12.58 6.57 -5.51
C ASN A 236 11.63 5.52 -6.12
N ALA A 237 11.67 4.30 -5.61
CA ALA A 237 10.72 3.23 -5.89
C ALA A 237 10.22 2.61 -4.58
N LEU A 238 8.94 2.22 -4.58
CA LEU A 238 8.33 1.46 -3.49
C LEU A 238 8.25 0.00 -3.89
N THR A 239 8.84 -0.87 -3.09
CA THR A 239 8.76 -2.32 -3.27
C THR A 239 7.93 -2.92 -2.15
N PRO A 240 6.93 -3.76 -2.44
CA PRO A 240 6.14 -4.41 -1.40
C PRO A 240 7.04 -5.40 -0.65
N ILE A 241 6.93 -5.45 0.67
CA ILE A 241 7.71 -6.37 1.51
C ILE A 241 6.84 -7.28 2.36
N VAL A 242 5.68 -6.81 2.81
CA VAL A 242 4.70 -7.60 3.57
C VAL A 242 3.30 -7.25 3.10
N LEU A 243 2.46 -8.28 2.96
CA LEU A 243 1.04 -8.15 2.66
C LEU A 243 0.24 -8.85 3.75
N GLY A 244 -0.85 -8.22 4.19
CA GLY A 244 -1.71 -8.71 5.25
C GLY A 244 -3.13 -8.98 4.77
N ASP A 245 -3.70 -10.11 5.20
CA ASP A 245 -5.04 -10.53 4.82
C ASP A 245 -5.69 -11.31 5.98
N LYS A 246 -7.02 -11.42 5.93
CA LYS A 246 -7.83 -12.13 6.92
C LYS A 246 -7.63 -13.65 6.99
N GLN A 247 -7.19 -14.29 5.91
CA GLN A 247 -6.99 -15.74 5.85
C GLN A 247 -5.57 -16.10 6.26
N ILE A 248 -4.56 -15.65 5.52
CA ILE A 248 -3.16 -16.03 5.75
C ILE A 248 -2.55 -15.29 6.94
N GLY A 249 -3.06 -14.09 7.27
CA GLY A 249 -2.47 -13.22 8.28
C GLY A 249 -1.44 -12.28 7.67
N LEU A 250 -0.16 -12.64 7.73
CA LEU A 250 0.93 -11.83 7.15
C LEU A 250 1.83 -12.69 6.25
N LEU A 251 2.08 -12.22 5.03
CA LEU A 251 2.95 -12.86 4.05
C LEU A 251 4.14 -11.95 3.71
N PHE A 252 5.36 -12.47 3.84
CA PHE A 252 6.57 -11.80 3.41
C PHE A 252 6.80 -11.97 1.91
N VAL A 253 6.75 -10.87 1.17
CA VAL A 253 6.96 -10.84 -0.29
C VAL A 253 8.22 -10.07 -0.69
N GLY A 254 9.02 -9.60 0.26
CA GLY A 254 10.19 -8.73 0.00
C GLY A 254 11.35 -9.37 -0.77
N HIS A 255 11.27 -10.66 -1.09
CA HIS A 255 12.22 -11.39 -1.94
C HIS A 255 11.67 -11.65 -3.35
N HIS A 256 10.42 -11.28 -3.63
CA HIS A 256 9.86 -11.25 -4.99
C HIS A 256 10.19 -9.93 -5.66
N LYS A 257 10.58 -9.99 -6.93
CA LYS A 257 10.85 -8.81 -7.75
C LYS A 257 9.51 -8.29 -8.26
N PRO A 258 9.13 -7.03 -7.96
CA PRO A 258 7.95 -6.43 -8.58
C PRO A 258 8.18 -6.27 -10.07
N LEU A 259 7.23 -6.77 -10.85
CA LEU A 259 7.18 -6.61 -12.30
C LEU A 259 6.13 -5.54 -12.60
N GLU A 260 6.48 -4.56 -13.43
CA GLU A 260 5.47 -3.59 -13.88
C GLU A 260 4.39 -4.35 -14.65
N GLY A 261 3.11 -4.10 -14.32
CA GLY A 261 2.01 -4.57 -15.15
C GLY A 261 2.24 -4.05 -16.57
N ASN A 262 1.93 -4.86 -17.58
CA ASN A 262 1.95 -4.39 -18.97
C ASN A 262 1.23 -3.04 -18.99
N ILE A 263 1.92 -1.99 -19.42
CA ILE A 263 1.30 -0.72 -19.77
C ILE A 263 0.19 -1.13 -20.72
N ILE A 264 -1.07 -1.04 -20.28
CA ILE A 264 -2.23 -1.32 -21.13
C ILE A 264 -1.93 -0.58 -22.43
N SER A 265 -1.70 -1.32 -23.51
CA SER A 265 -1.27 -0.69 -24.74
C SER A 265 -2.34 0.32 -25.12
N GLU A 266 -1.96 1.43 -25.76
CA GLU A 266 -2.97 2.42 -26.19
C GLU A 266 -4.10 1.77 -27.01
N GLU A 267 -3.82 0.63 -27.65
CA GLU A 267 -4.78 -0.20 -28.38
C GLU A 267 -5.79 -0.93 -27.47
N GLU A 268 -5.38 -1.45 -26.32
CA GLU A 268 -6.29 -2.05 -25.33
C GLU A 268 -7.10 -0.98 -24.59
N ARG A 269 -6.50 0.17 -24.31
CA ARG A 269 -7.21 1.37 -23.81
C ARG A 269 -8.25 1.86 -24.81
N ALA A 270 -7.91 1.89 -26.10
CA ALA A 270 -8.84 2.29 -27.17
C ALA A 270 -10.00 1.29 -27.34
N LYS A 271 -9.77 -0.01 -27.15
CA LYS A 271 -10.82 -1.04 -27.17
C LYS A 271 -11.76 -0.94 -25.95
N HIS A 272 -11.25 -0.65 -24.76
CA HIS A 272 -12.10 -0.40 -23.59
C HIS A 272 -12.88 0.91 -23.70
N ALA A 273 -12.31 1.96 -24.29
CA ALA A 273 -12.99 3.22 -24.58
C ALA A 273 -14.07 3.07 -25.67
N SER A 274 -13.84 2.25 -26.71
CA SER A 274 -14.83 2.02 -27.78
C SER A 274 -16.03 1.17 -27.32
N ASN A 275 -15.81 0.26 -26.37
CA ASN A 275 -16.89 -0.54 -25.76
C ASN A 275 -17.80 0.28 -24.83
N LEU A 276 -17.39 1.47 -24.39
CA LEU A 276 -18.24 2.43 -23.66
C LEU A 276 -19.09 3.31 -24.58
N TYR A 277 -18.83 3.32 -25.90
CA TYR A 277 -19.56 4.13 -26.89
C TYR A 277 -20.59 3.34 -27.71
N THR A 278 -20.89 2.09 -27.34
CA THR A 278 -21.95 1.31 -27.99
C THR A 278 -23.08 1.01 -27.01
N LYS A 279 -23.91 2.03 -26.76
CA LYS A 279 -25.40 1.95 -26.72
C LYS A 279 -26.00 3.26 -26.15
N ALA A 280 -26.46 4.11 -27.06
CA ALA A 280 -27.78 4.76 -27.04
C ALA A 280 -28.06 5.25 -28.46
#